data_AF-A0A1V1NYG7-F1
#
_entry.id   AF-A0A1V1NYG7-F1
#
_cell.length_a   1.000
_cell.length_b   1.000
_cell.length_c   1.000
_cell.angle_alpha   90.00
_cell.angle_beta   90.00
_cell.angle_gamma   90.00
#
_symmetry.space_group_name_H-M   'P 1'
#
loop_
_entity.id
_entity.type
_entity.pdbx_description
1 polymer ?
#
loop_
_entity_poly.entity_id
_entity_poly.type
_entity_poly.pdbx_seq_one_letter_code
_entity_poly.pdbx_strand_id
1 'polypeptide(L)'
;ELILYLFLILVGNRYGISWYAYDKICAILRITLDEYIDARNSLIDKDLIVFNGHTFQVLSLPQKPVLTDLPSLNTKDDMRRHDPATVRKLIVESFRGASQ
;
A
#
# COMPACT_ATOMS: atom_id res chain seq x y z
N GLU A 1 -4.64 -8.04 0.08
CA GLU A 1 -3.22 -7.79 -0.30
C GLU A 1 -2.49 -6.75 0.54
N LEU A 2 -2.96 -5.50 0.68
CA LEU A 2 -2.15 -4.39 1.23
C LEU A 2 -1.68 -4.64 2.67
N ILE A 3 -2.53 -5.25 3.50
CA ILE A 3 -2.18 -5.59 4.88
C ILE A 3 -1.08 -6.66 4.95
N LEU A 4 -1.08 -7.64 4.03
CA LEU A 4 -0.02 -8.64 3.92
C LEU A 4 1.29 -7.98 3.47
N TYR A 5 1.23 -7.11 2.47
CA TYR A 5 2.41 -6.39 1.99
C TYR A 5 3.04 -5.52 3.08
N LEU A 6 2.22 -4.72 3.78
CA LEU A 6 2.67 -3.91 4.91
C LEU A 6 3.29 -4.79 6.01
N PHE A 7 2.64 -5.91 6.34
CA PHE A 7 3.18 -6.85 7.32
C PHE A 7 4.57 -7.35 6.92
N LEU A 8 4.72 -7.83 5.68
CA LEU A 8 5.99 -8.36 5.17
C LEU A 8 7.11 -7.31 5.14
N ILE A 9 6.80 -6.04 4.86
CA ILE A 9 7.74 -4.92 4.98
C ILE A 9 8.19 -4.76 6.43
N LEU A 10 7.28 -4.81 7.39
CA LEU A 10 7.57 -4.58 8.80
C LEU A 10 8.38 -5.70 9.44
N VAL A 11 8.10 -6.95 9.07
CA VAL A 11 8.80 -8.12 9.63
C VAL A 11 10.03 -8.55 8.83
N GLY A 12 10.23 -7.94 7.66
CA GLY A 12 11.40 -8.18 6.81
C GLY A 12 12.68 -7.67 7.46
N ASN A 13 13.78 -8.39 7.28
CA ASN A 13 15.09 -7.91 7.69
C ASN A 13 15.60 -6.78 6.76
N ARG A 14 16.85 -6.34 6.94
CA ARG A 14 17.51 -5.32 6.08
C ARG A 14 17.58 -5.65 4.58
N TYR A 15 17.31 -6.90 4.20
CA TYR A 15 17.27 -7.37 2.82
C TYR A 15 15.82 -7.63 2.34
N GLY A 16 14.81 -7.25 3.13
CA GLY A 16 13.40 -7.48 2.82
C GLY A 16 12.93 -8.92 3.00
N ILE A 17 13.70 -9.77 3.69
CA ILE A 17 13.40 -11.20 3.84
C ILE A 17 12.60 -11.45 5.13
N SER A 18 11.50 -12.17 5.02
CA SER A 18 10.66 -12.65 6.12
C SER A 18 10.55 -14.18 6.12
N TRP A 19 10.61 -14.78 7.32
CA TRP A 19 10.50 -16.22 7.57
C TRP A 19 9.19 -16.62 8.24
N TYR A 20 8.21 -15.72 8.30
CA TYR A 20 6.92 -16.04 8.90
C TYR A 20 6.16 -17.05 8.03
N ALA A 21 5.81 -18.19 8.64
CA ALA A 21 4.95 -19.19 8.01
C ALA A 21 3.52 -18.65 7.81
N TYR A 22 2.83 -19.17 6.79
CA TYR A 22 1.51 -18.64 6.39
C TYR A 22 0.47 -18.72 7.50
N ASP A 23 0.50 -19.75 8.34
CA ASP A 23 -0.41 -19.95 9.47
C ASP A 23 -0.25 -18.85 10.52
N LYS A 24 0.99 -18.47 10.85
CA LYS A 24 1.30 -17.35 11.73
C LYS A 24 0.85 -16.02 11.13
N ILE A 25 1.06 -15.83 9.83
CA ILE A 25 0.61 -14.63 9.11
C ILE A 25 -0.92 -14.52 9.19
N CYS A 26 -1.64 -15.61 8.87
CA CYS A 26 -3.11 -15.65 8.93
C CYS A 26 -3.61 -15.33 10.35
N ALA A 27 -2.98 -15.92 11.38
CA ALA A 27 -3.36 -15.67 12.77
C ALA A 27 -3.12 -14.21 13.21
N ILE A 28 -1.99 -13.60 12.85
CA ILE A 28 -1.66 -12.22 13.22
C ILE A 28 -2.56 -11.23 12.49
N LEU A 29 -2.74 -11.42 11.18
CA LEU A 29 -3.53 -10.52 10.34
C LEU A 29 -5.04 -10.75 10.44
N ARG A 30 -5.44 -11.86 11.08
CA ARG A 30 -6.83 -12.31 11.21
C ARG A 30 -7.53 -12.43 9.84
N ILE A 31 -6.82 -13.01 8.88
CA ILE A 31 -7.32 -13.31 7.54
C ILE A 31 -7.46 -14.82 7.37
N THR A 32 -8.38 -15.21 6.50
CA THR A 32 -8.57 -16.60 6.09
C THR A 32 -7.43 -17.09 5.20
N LEU A 33 -7.33 -18.42 5.03
CA LEU A 33 -6.35 -19.01 4.13
C LEU A 33 -6.55 -18.55 2.68
N ASP A 34 -7.80 -18.47 2.22
CA ASP A 34 -8.14 -18.06 0.86
C ASP A 34 -7.76 -16.58 0.62
N GLU A 35 -8.11 -15.69 1.55
CA GLU A 35 -7.69 -14.28 1.50
C GLU A 35 -6.17 -14.11 1.49
N TYR A 36 -5.46 -14.95 2.24
CA TYR A 36 -4.00 -14.99 2.23
C TYR A 36 -3.47 -15.46 0.87
N ILE A 37 -4.02 -16.53 0.28
CA ILE A 37 -3.60 -17.08 -1.01
C ILE A 37 -3.80 -16.03 -2.11
N ASP A 38 -4.99 -15.41 -2.16
CA ASP A 38 -5.32 -14.39 -3.14
C ASP A 38 -4.42 -13.15 -2.97
N ALA A 39 -4.21 -12.72 -1.74
CA ALA A 39 -3.31 -11.61 -1.43
C ALA A 39 -1.86 -11.92 -1.84
N ARG A 40 -1.35 -13.11 -1.52
CA ARG A 40 0.01 -13.54 -1.87
C ARG A 40 0.18 -13.57 -3.38
N ASN A 41 -0.74 -14.23 -4.09
CA ASN A 41 -0.66 -14.37 -5.54
C ASN A 41 -0.71 -12.99 -6.21
N SER A 42 -1.62 -12.10 -5.80
CA SER A 42 -1.67 -10.75 -6.37
C SER A 42 -0.39 -9.93 -6.11
N LEU A 43 0.28 -10.11 -4.97
CA LEU A 43 1.56 -9.43 -4.70
C LEU A 43 2.71 -9.99 -5.54
N ILE A 44 2.70 -11.29 -5.84
CA ILE A 44 3.65 -11.92 -6.77
C ILE A 44 3.42 -11.37 -8.18
N ASP A 45 2.16 -11.33 -8.65
CA ASP A 45 1.81 -10.83 -9.98
C ASP A 45 2.16 -9.35 -10.20
N LYS A 46 2.27 -8.58 -9.11
CA LYS A 46 2.66 -7.15 -9.12
C LYS A 46 4.17 -6.93 -8.98
N ASP A 47 4.98 -7.99 -8.97
CA ASP A 47 6.42 -7.94 -8.70
C ASP A 47 6.76 -7.21 -7.38
N LEU A 48 5.88 -7.31 -6.37
CA LEU A 48 6.09 -6.70 -5.06
C LEU A 48 6.78 -7.66 -4.08
N ILE A 49 6.58 -8.97 -4.26
CA ILE A 49 7.22 -10.01 -3.45
C ILE A 49 7.64 -11.21 -4.31
N VAL A 50 8.63 -11.95 -3.81
CA VAL A 50 8.92 -13.33 -4.24
C VAL A 50 8.66 -14.27 -3.07
N PHE A 51 8.09 -15.44 -3.36
CA PHE A 51 7.84 -16.49 -2.38
C PHE A 51 8.34 -17.84 -2.90
N ASN A 52 9.13 -18.55 -2.09
CA ASN A 52 9.72 -19.84 -2.48
C ASN A 52 9.08 -21.05 -1.76
N GLY A 53 7.95 -20.87 -1.08
CA GLY A 53 7.31 -21.90 -0.25
C GLY A 53 7.66 -21.81 1.24
N HIS A 54 8.76 -21.15 1.60
CA HIS A 54 9.21 -21.03 2.99
C HIS A 54 9.43 -19.58 3.43
N THR A 55 9.94 -18.74 2.54
CA THR A 55 10.36 -17.38 2.84
C THR A 55 9.80 -16.41 1.82
N PHE A 56 9.53 -15.20 2.29
CA PHE A 56 9.15 -14.06 1.46
C PHE A 56 10.33 -13.12 1.30
N GLN A 57 10.50 -12.59 0.11
CA GLN A 57 11.36 -11.44 -0.14
C GLN A 57 10.53 -10.30 -0.69
N VAL A 58 10.52 -9.16 -0.01
CA VAL A 58 9.95 -7.92 -0.54
C VAL A 58 10.90 -7.35 -1.58
N LEU A 59 10.39 -7.07 -2.78
CA LEU A 59 11.17 -6.53 -3.88
C LEU A 59 11.29 -5.00 -3.77
N SER A 60 12.40 -4.46 -4.26
CA SER A 60 12.57 -3.01 -4.33
C SER A 60 11.65 -2.44 -5.41
N LEU A 61 10.96 -1.36 -5.09
CA LEU A 61 10.24 -0.57 -6.08
C LEU A 61 11.23 0.01 -7.11
N PRO A 62 10.78 0.26 -8.35
CA PRO A 62 11.62 0.87 -9.36
C PRO A 62 12.19 2.21 -8.88
N GLN A 63 13.46 2.48 -9.19
CA GLN A 63 14.16 3.70 -8.73
C GLN A 63 13.50 4.99 -9.20
N LYS A 64 12.74 4.93 -10.31
CA LYS A 64 11.99 6.05 -10.85
C LYS A 64 10.51 5.66 -10.90
N PRO A 65 9.59 6.59 -10.59
CA PRO A 65 8.17 6.38 -10.84
C PRO A 65 7.94 6.00 -12.29
N VAL A 66 7.07 5.02 -12.53
CA VAL A 66 6.68 4.62 -13.90
C VAL A 66 5.79 5.68 -14.54
N LEU A 67 5.01 6.39 -13.74
CA LEU A 67 4.15 7.49 -14.18
C LEU A 67 4.95 8.80 -14.20
N THR A 68 5.81 8.96 -15.19
CA THR A 68 6.62 10.18 -15.37
C THR A 68 5.86 11.33 -15.99
N ASP A 69 4.79 11.04 -16.74
CA ASP A 69 4.13 12.03 -17.59
C ASP A 69 2.94 12.73 -16.91
N LEU A 70 2.63 12.34 -15.67
CA LEU A 70 1.55 12.96 -14.91
C LEU A 70 2.07 14.17 -14.14
N PRO A 71 1.30 15.29 -14.12
CA PRO A 71 1.62 16.40 -13.25
C PRO A 71 1.61 15.93 -11.80
N SER A 72 2.78 15.98 -11.16
CA SER A 72 2.95 15.58 -9.77
C SER A 72 2.39 16.65 -8.85
N LEU A 73 1.33 16.34 -8.10
CA LEU A 73 0.74 17.23 -7.10
C LEU A 73 1.57 17.20 -5.80
N ASN A 74 2.73 17.85 -5.83
CA ASN A 74 3.72 17.74 -4.76
C ASN A 74 3.60 18.86 -3.71
N THR A 75 2.89 19.95 -4.02
CA THR A 75 2.71 21.06 -3.08
C THR A 75 1.30 21.09 -2.51
N LYS A 76 1.14 21.72 -1.34
CA LYS A 76 -0.18 21.94 -0.73
C LYS A 76 -1.09 22.76 -1.66
N ASP A 77 -0.54 23.72 -2.39
CA ASP A 77 -1.33 24.53 -3.32
C ASP A 77 -1.74 23.74 -4.57
N ASP A 78 -0.90 22.82 -5.05
CA ASP A 78 -1.28 21.90 -6.12
C ASP A 78 -2.44 21.00 -5.67
N MET A 79 -2.37 20.44 -4.47
CA MET A 79 -3.45 19.64 -3.88
C MET A 79 -4.73 20.45 -3.73
N ARG A 80 -4.66 21.68 -3.20
CA ARG A 80 -5.84 22.55 -3.07
C ARG A 80 -6.54 22.83 -4.39
N ARG A 81 -5.79 22.92 -5.49
CA ARG A 81 -6.33 23.23 -6.82
C ARG A 81 -6.81 22.00 -7.58
N HIS A 82 -6.11 20.87 -7.45
CA HIS A 82 -6.27 19.75 -8.36
C HIS A 82 -6.56 18.40 -7.69
N ASP A 83 -6.28 18.23 -6.39
CA ASP A 83 -6.63 16.98 -5.69
C ASP A 83 -8.13 16.98 -5.35
N PRO A 84 -8.93 16.06 -5.91
CA PRO A 84 -10.37 16.03 -5.69
C PRO A 84 -10.76 15.88 -4.22
N ALA A 85 -9.97 15.18 -3.41
CA ALA A 85 -10.25 14.99 -2.00
C ALA A 85 -10.07 16.30 -1.21
N THR A 86 -8.97 17.00 -1.43
CA THR A 86 -8.68 18.31 -0.83
C THR A 86 -9.70 19.36 -1.30
N VAL A 87 -10.00 19.42 -2.60
CA VAL A 87 -11.02 20.33 -3.15
C VAL A 87 -12.38 20.07 -2.48
N ARG A 88 -12.83 18.81 -2.41
CA ARG A 88 -14.09 18.46 -1.75
C ARG A 88 -14.10 18.84 -0.27
N LYS A 89 -13.00 18.62 0.44
CA LYS A 89 -12.86 18.99 1.85
C LYS A 89 -13.05 20.50 2.04
N LEU A 90 -12.37 21.31 1.25
CA LEU A 90 -12.47 22.78 1.32
C LEU A 90 -13.90 23.26 1.06
N ILE A 91 -14.57 22.69 0.04
CA ILE A 91 -15.97 23.01 -0.26
C ILE A 91 -16.86 22.74 0.96
N VAL A 92 -16.75 21.55 1.56
CA VAL A 92 -17.55 21.16 2.74
C VAL A 92 -17.26 22.08 3.93
N GLU A 93 -16.00 22.45 4.16
CA GLU A 93 -15.61 23.37 5.24
C GLU A 93 -16.17 24.78 5.04
N SER A 94 -16.14 25.32 3.81
CA SER A 94 -16.71 26.64 3.51
C SER A 94 -18.23 26.70 3.70
N PHE A 95 -18.97 25.64 3.31
CA PHE A 95 -20.43 25.61 3.49
C PHE A 95 -20.86 25.36 4.94
N ARG A 96 -20.04 24.69 5.76
CA ARG A 96 -20.31 24.53 7.20
C ARG A 96 -20.15 25.83 7.99
N GLY A 97 -19.31 26.76 7.52
CA GLY A 97 -19.14 28.08 8.14
C GLY A 97 -20.26 29.08 7.86
N ALA A 98 -21.14 28.82 6.89
CA ALA A 98 -22.21 29.73 6.45
C ALA A 98 -23.56 29.50 7.15
N SER A 99 -23.64 28.58 8.12
CA SER A 99 -24.85 28.27 8.90
C SER A 99 -24.76 28.68 10.37
N GLN A 100 -23.97 29.72 10.68
CA GLN A 100 -24.00 30.42 11.97
C GLN A 100 -24.45 31.86 11.77
#